data_AF-A0AAE4AG55-F1
#
_entry.id   AF-A0AAE4AG55-F1
#
_cell.length_a   1.000
_cell.length_b   1.000
_cell.length_c   1.000
_cell.angle_alpha   90.00
_cell.angle_beta   90.00
_cell.angle_gamma   90.00
#
_symmetry.space_group_name_H-M   'P 1'
#
loop_
_entity.id
_entity.type
_entity.pdbx_description
1 polymer ?
#
loop_
_entity_poly.entity_id
_entity_poly.type
_entity_poly.pdbx_seq_one_letter_code
_entity_poly.pdbx_strand_id
1 'polypeptide(L)'
;MEIHMGNRAYELAKQDDGTWEWSDGHNPKVLQYFKDVGHAWVKDDETAWCAAFVGAMLKRAGSAHTGKLNARSYLDWGEEVEHLDEAAEGDIVVFWRTSPGSWQGHVGFYVKHDESHVYVLGGNQGNQVNVRPYPRDRLLGIRQDPSFADPSPVAMPKERDTPAKSKTMQSGAVISTSGLAGLISGLGSLDSNAQIALIIVGGVAVLGGLYVMRERLKAWAEGWR
;
A
#
# COMPACT_ATOMS: atom_id res chain seq x y z
N MET A 1 -19.21 0.82 -12.14
CA MET A 1 -18.23 0.44 -13.18
C MET A 1 -16.94 0.16 -12.45
N GLU A 2 -16.77 -1.08 -12.03
CA GLU A 2 -15.59 -1.55 -11.30
C GLU A 2 -14.49 -1.73 -12.34
N ILE A 3 -13.54 -0.79 -12.38
CA ILE A 3 -12.39 -0.88 -13.27
C ILE A 3 -11.58 -2.06 -12.72
N HIS A 4 -11.34 -3.08 -13.54
CA HIS A 4 -10.38 -4.14 -13.22
C HIS A 4 -9.06 -3.45 -12.85
N MET A 5 -8.74 -3.39 -11.56
CA MET A 5 -7.57 -2.68 -11.06
C MET A 5 -6.35 -3.56 -11.34
N GLY A 6 -5.90 -3.60 -12.61
CA GLY A 6 -4.59 -4.12 -12.95
C GLY A 6 -3.49 -3.28 -12.29
N ASN A 7 -2.30 -3.85 -12.17
CA ASN A 7 -1.17 -3.16 -11.57
C ASN A 7 -0.86 -1.86 -12.32
N ARG A 8 -1.26 -0.71 -11.76
CA ARG A 8 -1.18 0.60 -12.42
C ARG A 8 0.27 1.00 -12.72
N ALA A 9 1.22 0.62 -11.87
CA ALA A 9 2.64 0.88 -12.13
C ALA A 9 3.12 0.12 -13.36
N TYR A 10 2.69 -1.13 -13.51
CA TYR A 10 2.99 -1.95 -14.69
C TYR A 10 2.33 -1.40 -15.96
N GLU A 11 1.08 -0.92 -15.90
CA GLU A 11 0.43 -0.26 -17.04
C GLU A 11 1.19 1.00 -17.50
N LEU A 12 1.71 1.79 -16.57
CA LEU A 12 2.56 2.94 -16.88
C LEU A 12 3.91 2.50 -17.45
N ALA A 13 4.48 1.41 -16.94
CA ALA A 13 5.72 0.84 -17.45
C ALA A 13 5.59 0.43 -18.92
N LYS A 14 4.46 -0.21 -19.30
CA LYS A 14 4.18 -0.61 -20.68
C LYS A 14 4.07 0.58 -21.63
N GLN A 15 3.55 1.72 -21.18
CA GLN A 15 3.50 2.96 -21.97
C GLN A 15 4.89 3.55 -22.23
N ASP A 16 5.87 3.19 -21.40
CA ASP A 16 7.24 3.64 -21.50
C ASP A 16 8.14 2.65 -22.28
N ASP A 17 7.60 1.51 -22.74
CA ASP A 17 8.29 0.56 -23.61
C ASP A 17 8.87 1.26 -24.85
N GLY A 18 10.10 0.89 -25.20
CA GLY A 18 10.85 1.52 -26.27
C GLY A 18 11.62 2.79 -25.87
N THR A 19 11.46 3.34 -24.66
CA THR A 19 12.27 4.50 -24.21
C THR A 19 13.75 4.11 -24.13
N TRP A 20 14.63 4.78 -24.88
CA TRP A 20 16.08 4.51 -24.92
C TRP A 20 16.94 5.71 -24.50
N GLU A 21 18.18 5.47 -24.04
CA GLU A 21 19.21 6.50 -23.85
C GLU A 21 19.66 7.09 -25.18
N TRP A 22 19.92 8.40 -25.23
CA TRP A 22 20.32 9.07 -26.46
C TRP A 22 21.83 9.02 -26.64
N SER A 23 22.30 8.86 -27.87
CA SER A 23 23.74 8.83 -28.17
C SER A 23 24.41 10.19 -28.00
N ASP A 24 23.67 11.29 -28.21
CA ASP A 24 24.11 12.66 -27.98
C ASP A 24 23.11 13.38 -27.07
N GLY A 25 23.61 13.96 -25.97
CA GLY A 25 22.78 14.55 -24.92
C GLY A 25 22.20 13.50 -23.96
N HIS A 26 21.07 13.81 -23.32
CA HIS A 26 20.42 12.90 -22.36
C HIS A 26 18.93 12.84 -22.64
N ASN A 27 18.35 11.64 -22.64
CA ASN A 27 16.92 11.50 -22.81
C ASN A 27 16.19 12.13 -21.60
N PRO A 28 15.39 13.20 -21.78
CA PRO A 28 14.74 13.90 -20.67
C PRO A 28 13.77 13.01 -19.90
N LYS A 29 13.24 11.95 -20.53
CA LYS A 29 12.37 10.96 -19.88
C LYS A 29 13.15 10.09 -18.90
N VAL A 30 14.38 9.70 -19.25
CA VAL A 30 15.29 8.96 -18.36
C VAL A 30 15.69 9.82 -17.16
N LEU A 31 16.07 11.08 -17.41
CA LEU A 31 16.35 12.05 -16.34
C LEU A 31 15.13 12.30 -15.43
N GLN A 32 13.93 12.27 -16.00
CA GLN A 32 12.70 12.41 -15.22
C GLN A 32 12.47 11.22 -14.29
N TYR A 33 12.88 9.99 -14.64
CA TYR A 33 12.81 8.86 -13.71
C TYR A 33 13.64 9.11 -12.46
N PHE A 34 14.87 9.60 -12.60
CA PHE A 34 15.71 9.98 -11.46
C PHE A 34 15.07 11.08 -10.62
N LYS A 35 14.53 12.13 -11.27
CA LYS A 35 13.84 13.21 -10.57
C LYS A 35 12.62 12.70 -9.79
N ASP A 36 11.87 11.77 -10.36
CA ASP A 36 10.70 11.18 -9.71
C ASP A 36 11.09 10.49 -8.40
N VAL A 37 12.21 9.78 -8.36
CA VAL A 37 12.68 9.11 -7.13
C VAL A 37 13.54 9.99 -6.22
N GLY A 38 13.60 11.30 -6.44
CA GLY A 38 14.32 12.26 -5.57
C GLY A 38 15.80 12.46 -5.93
N HIS A 39 16.25 11.95 -7.07
CA HIS A 39 17.62 12.01 -7.55
C HIS A 39 17.80 13.04 -8.68
N ALA A 40 17.18 14.22 -8.57
CA ALA A 40 17.26 15.27 -9.59
C ALA A 40 18.67 15.84 -9.84
N TRP A 41 19.64 15.48 -8.98
CA TRP A 41 21.05 15.81 -9.12
C TRP A 41 21.79 14.93 -10.14
N VAL A 42 21.24 13.76 -10.50
CA VAL A 42 21.76 12.92 -11.58
C VAL A 42 21.50 13.62 -12.91
N LYS A 43 22.56 13.85 -13.69
CA LYS A 43 22.50 14.59 -14.96
C LYS A 43 22.86 13.72 -16.17
N ASP A 44 23.37 12.51 -15.95
CA ASP A 44 23.68 11.51 -16.97
C ASP A 44 22.70 10.34 -16.94
N ASP A 45 22.60 9.64 -18.07
CA ASP A 45 21.88 8.38 -18.24
C ASP A 45 22.80 7.14 -18.19
N GLU A 46 24.11 7.33 -18.04
CA GLU A 46 25.10 6.26 -17.83
C GLU A 46 24.95 5.57 -16.45
N THR A 47 24.39 6.29 -15.47
CA THR A 47 24.04 5.74 -14.16
C THR A 47 22.94 4.69 -14.30
N ALA A 48 23.13 3.50 -13.71
CA ALA A 48 22.15 2.42 -13.82
C ALA A 48 20.74 2.84 -13.34
N TRP A 49 19.78 2.95 -14.27
CA TRP A 49 18.46 3.53 -14.03
C TRP A 49 17.30 2.52 -13.92
N CYS A 50 17.57 1.22 -13.82
CA CYS A 50 16.52 0.21 -13.63
C CYS A 50 15.68 0.47 -12.36
N ALA A 51 16.33 0.78 -11.23
CA ALA A 51 15.65 1.11 -9.98
C ALA A 51 14.93 2.46 -10.02
N ALA A 52 15.51 3.45 -10.71
CA ALA A 52 14.88 4.76 -10.92
C ALA A 52 13.59 4.61 -11.75
N PHE A 53 13.62 3.80 -12.82
CA PHE A 53 12.47 3.51 -13.65
C PHE A 53 11.33 2.85 -12.85
N VAL A 54 11.62 1.76 -12.14
CA VAL A 54 10.61 1.07 -11.32
C VAL A 54 10.03 2.01 -10.27
N GLY A 55 10.88 2.77 -9.57
CA GLY A 55 10.43 3.72 -8.55
C GLY A 55 9.58 4.86 -9.12
N ALA A 56 9.91 5.34 -10.32
CA ALA A 56 9.12 6.34 -11.01
C ALA A 56 7.73 5.82 -11.38
N MET A 57 7.62 4.58 -11.87
CA MET A 57 6.32 3.96 -12.18
C MET A 57 5.47 3.81 -10.92
N LEU A 58 6.04 3.29 -9.83
CA LEU A 58 5.36 3.17 -8.54
C LEU A 58 4.87 4.52 -8.04
N LYS A 59 5.74 5.54 -8.05
CA LYS A 59 5.37 6.90 -7.64
C LYS A 59 4.20 7.45 -8.46
N ARG A 60 4.26 7.32 -9.79
CA ARG A 60 3.22 7.81 -10.71
C ARG A 60 1.91 7.05 -10.55
N ALA A 61 1.97 5.78 -10.15
CA ALA A 61 0.81 4.98 -9.79
C ALA A 61 0.20 5.35 -8.43
N GLY A 62 0.93 6.08 -7.58
CA GLY A 62 0.52 6.43 -6.23
C GLY A 62 0.96 5.39 -5.17
N SER A 63 1.77 4.40 -5.56
CA SER A 63 2.33 3.39 -4.67
C SER A 63 3.56 3.92 -3.92
N ALA A 64 3.83 3.35 -2.74
CA ALA A 64 5.10 3.59 -2.07
C ALA A 64 6.26 3.08 -2.95
N HIS A 65 7.43 3.69 -2.84
CA HIS A 65 8.64 3.28 -3.54
C HIS A 65 9.86 3.38 -2.62
N THR A 66 10.94 2.66 -2.93
CA THR A 66 12.14 2.66 -2.08
C THR A 66 12.88 4.00 -2.14
N GLY A 67 12.77 4.71 -3.27
CA GLY A 67 13.50 5.96 -3.53
C GLY A 67 15.01 5.77 -3.68
N LYS A 68 15.50 4.52 -3.73
CA LYS A 68 16.93 4.21 -3.88
C LYS A 68 17.24 3.80 -5.32
N LEU A 69 18.48 4.06 -5.74
CA LEU A 69 18.97 3.69 -7.08
C LEU A 69 19.55 2.26 -7.15
N ASN A 70 19.65 1.55 -6.01
CA ASN A 70 20.08 0.16 -6.02
C ASN A 70 18.89 -0.80 -6.22
N ALA A 71 18.97 -1.66 -7.22
CA ALA A 71 17.93 -2.63 -7.57
C ALA A 71 17.52 -3.52 -6.37
N ARG A 72 18.49 -3.97 -5.58
CA ARG A 72 18.25 -4.84 -4.42
C ARG A 72 17.47 -4.18 -3.29
N SER A 73 17.27 -2.86 -3.29
CA SER A 73 16.39 -2.22 -2.29
C SER A 73 14.95 -2.68 -2.36
N TYR A 74 14.51 -3.16 -3.53
CA TYR A 74 13.17 -3.68 -3.71
C TYR A 74 13.00 -5.05 -3.08
N LEU A 75 14.05 -5.72 -2.57
CA LEU A 75 13.89 -6.95 -1.80
C LEU A 75 13.14 -6.73 -0.48
N ASP A 76 13.03 -5.50 0.02
CA ASP A 76 12.31 -5.18 1.25
C ASP A 76 11.04 -4.33 0.98
N TRP A 77 10.58 -4.31 -0.27
CA TRP A 77 9.41 -3.54 -0.69
C TRP A 77 8.20 -4.45 -0.90
N GLY A 78 7.00 -4.01 -0.49
CA GLY A 78 5.75 -4.74 -0.74
C GLY A 78 5.65 -6.07 0.02
N GLU A 79 4.78 -6.94 -0.46
CA GLU A 79 4.58 -8.28 0.09
C GLU A 79 5.44 -9.32 -0.66
N GLU A 80 5.94 -10.33 0.05
CA GLU A 80 6.69 -11.43 -0.57
C GLU A 80 5.78 -12.34 -1.38
N VAL A 81 6.24 -12.71 -2.57
CA VAL A 81 5.70 -13.85 -3.31
C VAL A 81 6.75 -14.95 -3.27
N GLU A 82 6.46 -16.03 -2.54
CA GLU A 82 7.43 -17.08 -2.21
C GLU A 82 7.79 -17.93 -3.43
N HIS A 83 6.83 -18.18 -4.31
CA HIS A 83 7.02 -19.05 -5.47
C HIS A 83 6.82 -18.31 -6.79
N LEU A 84 7.70 -18.57 -7.76
CA LEU A 84 7.61 -17.96 -9.10
C LEU A 84 6.30 -18.29 -9.83
N ASP A 85 5.71 -19.45 -9.53
CA ASP A 85 4.44 -19.88 -10.10
C ASP A 85 3.24 -19.05 -9.57
N GLU A 86 3.44 -18.32 -8.48
CA GLU A 86 2.45 -17.41 -7.87
C GLU A 86 2.64 -15.96 -8.35
N ALA A 87 3.70 -15.68 -9.11
CA ALA A 87 3.99 -14.34 -9.61
C ALA A 87 2.91 -13.85 -10.59
N ALA A 88 2.37 -12.68 -10.33
CA ALA A 88 1.39 -12.01 -11.17
C ALA A 88 2.07 -10.96 -12.07
N GLU A 89 1.49 -10.71 -13.25
CA GLU A 89 1.94 -9.64 -14.14
C GLU A 89 2.01 -8.29 -13.41
N GLY A 90 3.18 -7.65 -13.47
CA GLY A 90 3.45 -6.40 -12.76
C GLY A 90 4.06 -6.55 -11.37
N ASP A 91 4.23 -7.76 -10.84
CA ASP A 91 5.04 -7.96 -9.64
C ASP A 91 6.48 -7.50 -9.88
N ILE A 92 7.14 -6.99 -8.86
CA ILE A 92 8.54 -6.57 -8.95
C ILE A 92 9.42 -7.79 -8.78
N VAL A 93 10.29 -8.03 -9.75
CA VAL A 93 11.30 -9.09 -9.71
C VAL A 93 12.68 -8.49 -9.56
N VAL A 94 13.46 -9.05 -8.63
CA VAL A 94 14.82 -8.60 -8.34
C VAL A 94 15.80 -9.72 -8.67
N PHE A 95 16.88 -9.39 -9.38
CA PHE A 95 17.90 -10.34 -9.81
C PHE A 95 19.28 -9.93 -9.28
N TRP A 96 20.17 -10.91 -9.07
CA TRP A 96 21.59 -10.62 -8.92
C TRP A 96 22.26 -10.38 -10.28
N ARG A 97 23.38 -9.62 -10.31
CA ARG A 97 24.12 -9.33 -11.55
C ARG A 97 25.48 -10.02 -11.65
N THR A 98 26.36 -9.79 -10.66
CA THR A 98 27.71 -10.37 -10.68
C THR A 98 27.77 -11.71 -9.95
N SER A 99 27.15 -11.79 -8.77
CA SER A 99 27.03 -13.01 -7.98
C SER A 99 25.84 -12.88 -7.02
N PRO A 100 25.28 -14.00 -6.50
CA PRO A 100 24.17 -13.97 -5.55
C PRO A 100 24.42 -13.10 -4.31
N GLY A 101 25.66 -13.05 -3.82
CA GLY A 101 26.07 -12.24 -2.66
C GLY A 101 26.49 -10.80 -2.99
N SER A 102 26.56 -10.40 -4.26
CA SER A 102 26.98 -9.04 -4.63
C SER A 102 25.86 -8.02 -4.42
N TRP A 103 26.20 -6.80 -4.02
CA TRP A 103 25.24 -5.69 -3.92
C TRP A 103 24.62 -5.32 -5.29
N GLN A 104 25.29 -5.66 -6.39
CA GLN A 104 24.82 -5.38 -7.74
C GLN A 104 23.64 -6.28 -8.13
N GLY A 105 22.61 -5.67 -8.69
CA GLY A 105 21.42 -6.39 -9.14
C GLY A 105 20.70 -5.70 -10.29
N HIS A 106 19.57 -6.28 -10.67
CA HIS A 106 18.62 -5.74 -11.64
C HIS A 106 17.21 -5.83 -11.06
N VAL A 107 16.33 -4.90 -11.46
CA VAL A 107 14.94 -4.87 -11.01
C VAL A 107 14.04 -4.48 -12.18
N GLY A 108 12.85 -5.06 -12.24
CA GLY A 108 11.83 -4.74 -13.23
C GLY A 108 10.49 -5.37 -12.86
N PHE A 109 9.53 -5.24 -13.76
CA PHE A 109 8.20 -5.82 -13.62
C PHE A 109 8.15 -7.19 -14.29
N TYR A 110 7.62 -8.17 -13.59
CA TYR A 110 7.37 -9.51 -14.08
C TYR A 110 6.31 -9.49 -15.18
N VAL A 111 6.58 -10.18 -16.28
CA VAL A 111 5.65 -10.36 -17.41
C VAL A 111 5.14 -11.79 -17.46
N LYS A 112 6.07 -12.76 -17.41
CA LYS A 112 5.79 -14.21 -17.43
C LYS A 112 7.09 -14.96 -17.12
N HIS A 113 7.01 -16.27 -16.98
CA HIS A 113 8.19 -17.13 -16.97
C HIS A 113 7.98 -18.39 -17.83
N ASP A 114 9.09 -19.04 -18.15
CA ASP A 114 9.13 -20.41 -18.67
C ASP A 114 10.02 -21.27 -17.76
N GLU A 115 10.35 -22.49 -18.18
CA GLU A 115 11.17 -23.43 -17.41
C GLU A 115 12.54 -22.87 -17.02
N SER A 116 13.09 -21.95 -17.81
CA SER A 116 14.48 -21.49 -17.75
C SER A 116 14.63 -19.99 -17.48
N HIS A 117 13.65 -19.18 -17.88
CA HIS A 117 13.73 -17.72 -17.83
C HIS A 117 12.50 -17.05 -17.22
N VAL A 118 12.73 -15.90 -16.61
CA VAL A 118 11.73 -14.90 -16.24
C VAL A 118 11.78 -13.76 -17.25
N TYR A 119 10.66 -13.39 -17.85
CA TYR A 119 10.54 -12.27 -18.76
C TYR A 119 10.18 -11.01 -17.99
N VAL A 120 10.95 -9.95 -18.20
CA VAL A 120 10.95 -8.76 -17.34
C VAL A 120 10.84 -7.50 -18.18
N LEU A 121 9.80 -6.71 -17.92
CA LEU A 121 9.68 -5.34 -18.40
C LEU A 121 10.47 -4.42 -17.46
N GLY A 122 11.60 -3.88 -17.93
CA GLY A 122 12.49 -3.11 -17.07
C GLY A 122 13.24 -2.03 -17.83
N GLY A 123 13.67 -1.02 -17.08
CA GLY A 123 14.55 0.04 -17.58
C GLY A 123 16.01 -0.39 -17.63
N ASN A 124 16.80 0.31 -18.42
CA ASN A 124 18.23 0.09 -18.64
C ASN A 124 18.61 -1.32 -19.12
N GLN A 125 17.74 -1.95 -19.92
CA GLN A 125 17.96 -3.28 -20.48
C GLN A 125 18.55 -3.17 -21.89
N GLY A 126 19.86 -2.94 -21.95
CA GLY A 126 20.53 -2.49 -23.17
C GLY A 126 20.15 -1.04 -23.47
N ASN A 127 20.26 -0.19 -22.45
CA ASN A 127 20.01 1.25 -22.51
C ASN A 127 18.58 1.60 -22.96
N GLN A 128 17.62 0.73 -22.65
CA GLN A 128 16.22 0.87 -23.06
C GLN A 128 15.25 0.30 -22.00
N VAL A 129 14.02 0.80 -22.00
CA VAL A 129 12.85 0.13 -21.43
C VAL A 129 12.37 -0.90 -22.45
N ASN A 130 12.45 -2.18 -22.11
CA ASN A 130 11.95 -3.27 -22.95
C ASN A 130 11.63 -4.51 -22.12
N VAL A 131 11.13 -5.56 -22.78
CA VAL A 131 11.02 -6.90 -22.18
C VAL A 131 12.27 -7.70 -22.50
N ARG A 132 12.95 -8.24 -21.48
CA ARG A 132 14.06 -9.20 -21.66
C ARG A 132 13.92 -10.45 -20.80
N PRO A 133 14.40 -11.60 -21.28
CA PRO A 133 14.51 -12.80 -20.48
C PRO A 133 15.72 -12.71 -19.53
N TYR A 134 15.53 -13.15 -18.30
CA TYR A 134 16.56 -13.31 -17.28
C TYR A 134 16.55 -14.77 -16.79
N PRO A 135 17.71 -15.44 -16.69
CA PRO A 135 17.79 -16.79 -16.13
C PRO A 135 17.15 -16.89 -14.75
N ARG A 136 16.38 -17.96 -14.49
CA ARG A 136 15.68 -18.16 -13.21
C ARG A 136 16.63 -18.24 -12.01
N ASP A 137 17.83 -18.80 -12.19
CA ASP A 137 18.87 -18.89 -11.16
C ASP A 137 19.38 -17.50 -10.70
N ARG A 138 19.10 -16.45 -11.48
CA ARG A 138 19.40 -15.07 -11.13
C ARG A 138 18.38 -14.41 -10.21
N LEU A 139 17.19 -14.97 -10.10
CA LEU A 139 16.10 -14.40 -9.32
C LEU A 139 16.44 -14.45 -7.83
N LEU A 140 16.33 -13.30 -7.16
CA LEU A 140 16.55 -13.13 -5.73
C LEU A 140 15.24 -13.03 -4.94
N GLY A 141 14.18 -12.50 -5.56
CA GLY A 141 12.89 -12.32 -4.92
C GLY A 141 11.86 -11.70 -5.85
N ILE A 142 10.59 -11.92 -5.49
CA ILE A 142 9.41 -11.41 -6.16
C ILE A 142 8.61 -10.63 -5.13
N ARG A 143 8.13 -9.44 -5.48
CA ARG A 143 7.39 -8.56 -4.59
C ARG A 143 6.13 -8.04 -5.24
N GLN A 144 5.02 -8.20 -4.55
CA GLN A 144 3.73 -7.73 -4.99
C GLN A 144 3.40 -6.38 -4.34
N ASP A 145 2.76 -5.49 -5.10
CA ASP A 145 2.22 -4.26 -4.52
C ASP A 145 1.15 -4.64 -3.48
N PRO A 146 1.23 -4.14 -2.23
CA PRO A 146 0.25 -4.45 -1.19
C PRO A 146 -1.20 -4.10 -1.57
N SER A 147 -1.41 -3.20 -2.54
CA SER A 147 -2.76 -2.91 -3.03
C SER A 147 -3.38 -4.01 -3.91
N PHE A 148 -2.56 -4.93 -4.40
CA PHE A 148 -2.97 -6.07 -5.24
C PHE A 148 -2.71 -7.43 -4.60
N ALA A 149 -2.13 -7.45 -3.40
CA ALA A 149 -2.17 -8.65 -2.58
C ALA A 149 -3.64 -9.00 -2.36
N ASP A 150 -4.12 -10.02 -3.07
CA ASP A 150 -5.22 -10.83 -2.56
C ASP A 150 -4.83 -11.15 -1.10
N PRO A 151 -5.74 -11.06 -0.13
CA PRO A 151 -5.42 -11.51 1.20
C PRO A 151 -5.14 -13.02 1.11
N SER A 152 -3.89 -13.38 0.83
CA SER A 152 -3.34 -14.68 1.15
C SER A 152 -3.75 -14.95 2.58
N PRO A 153 -4.06 -16.21 2.94
CA PRO A 153 -4.41 -16.58 4.29
C PRO A 153 -3.15 -16.53 5.17
N VAL A 154 -2.53 -15.35 5.27
CA VAL A 154 -1.74 -14.94 6.42
C VAL A 154 -2.68 -15.17 7.58
N ALA A 155 -2.34 -16.17 8.38
CA ALA A 155 -3.06 -16.57 9.56
C ALA A 155 -3.66 -15.32 10.21
N MET A 156 -5.00 -15.24 10.20
CA MET A 156 -5.68 -14.18 10.94
C MET A 156 -5.01 -14.13 12.31
N PRO A 157 -4.49 -12.97 12.76
CA PRO A 157 -3.98 -12.86 14.11
C PRO A 157 -5.08 -13.41 15.00
N LYS A 158 -4.77 -14.46 15.78
CA LYS A 158 -5.73 -15.18 16.62
C LYS A 158 -6.69 -14.17 17.21
N GLU A 159 -7.97 -14.34 16.89
CA GLU A 159 -9.04 -13.47 17.38
C GLU A 159 -8.81 -13.21 18.87
N ARG A 160 -8.74 -11.93 19.24
CA ARG A 160 -8.41 -11.55 20.62
C ARG A 160 -9.47 -12.17 21.53
N ASP A 161 -9.07 -13.12 22.35
CA ASP A 161 -9.95 -13.93 23.22
C ASP A 161 -10.80 -13.12 24.23
N THR A 162 -10.67 -11.79 24.30
CA THR A 162 -11.57 -10.96 25.12
C THR A 162 -11.64 -9.48 24.66
N PRO A 163 -12.83 -8.87 24.59
CA PRO A 163 -13.01 -7.43 24.30
C PRO A 163 -12.38 -6.48 25.33
N ALA A 164 -12.02 -6.98 26.51
CA ALA A 164 -11.63 -6.17 27.67
C ALA A 164 -10.25 -5.47 27.56
N LYS A 165 -9.45 -5.73 26.51
CA LYS A 165 -8.09 -5.15 26.35
C LYS A 165 -7.96 -4.20 25.16
N SER A 166 -9.05 -3.60 24.69
CA SER A 166 -8.96 -2.54 23.67
C SER A 166 -8.67 -1.19 24.33
N LYS A 167 -7.53 -0.56 23.99
CA LYS A 167 -7.18 0.80 24.46
C LYS A 167 -8.25 1.83 24.06
N THR A 168 -9.00 1.58 22.99
CA THR A 168 -10.13 2.41 22.55
C THR A 168 -11.32 2.34 23.52
N MET A 169 -11.57 1.20 24.17
CA MET A 169 -12.64 1.05 25.17
C MET A 169 -12.26 1.67 26.52
N GLN A 170 -10.96 1.61 26.88
CA GLN A 170 -10.46 2.28 28.09
C GLN A 170 -10.62 3.81 27.99
N SER A 171 -10.42 4.40 26.81
CA SER A 171 -10.68 5.82 26.59
C SER A 171 -12.15 6.21 26.77
N GLY A 172 -13.09 5.34 26.40
CA GLY A 172 -14.53 5.56 26.61
C GLY A 172 -14.96 5.48 28.08
N ALA A 173 -14.36 4.56 28.85
CA ALA A 173 -14.62 4.42 30.28
C ALA A 173 -14.04 5.58 31.12
N VAL A 174 -12.90 6.15 30.73
CA VAL A 174 -12.28 7.29 31.43
C VAL A 174 -13.09 8.59 31.25
N ILE A 175 -13.83 8.72 30.13
CA ILE A 175 -14.72 9.86 29.89
C ILE A 175 -16.05 9.70 30.66
N SER A 176 -16.54 8.47 30.88
CA SER A 176 -17.83 8.26 31.54
C SER A 176 -17.80 8.50 33.06
N THR A 177 -16.74 8.10 33.77
CA THR A 177 -16.67 8.28 35.23
C THR A 177 -16.40 9.73 35.65
N SER A 178 -15.64 10.47 34.85
CA SER A 178 -15.29 11.88 35.12
C SER A 178 -16.46 12.82 34.79
N GLY A 179 -17.23 12.51 33.74
CA GLY A 179 -18.40 13.28 33.33
C GLY A 179 -19.62 13.07 34.24
N LEU A 180 -19.89 11.84 34.71
CA LEU A 180 -21.02 11.58 35.60
C LEU A 180 -20.86 12.22 36.99
N ALA A 181 -19.65 12.23 37.55
CA ALA A 181 -19.41 12.79 38.88
C ALA A 181 -19.66 14.32 38.93
N GLY A 182 -19.34 15.02 37.83
CA GLY A 182 -19.65 16.44 37.67
C GLY A 182 -21.15 16.72 37.52
N LEU A 183 -21.90 15.82 36.88
CA LEU A 183 -23.35 15.94 36.73
C LEU A 183 -24.10 15.69 38.04
N ILE A 184 -23.67 14.71 38.86
CA ILE A 184 -24.33 14.39 40.13
C ILE A 184 -24.18 15.51 41.18
N SER A 185 -23.04 16.20 41.19
CA SER A 185 -22.77 17.26 42.18
C SER A 185 -23.56 18.56 41.92
N GLY A 186 -24.01 18.79 40.68
CA GLY A 186 -24.80 19.98 40.30
C GLY A 186 -26.32 19.82 40.39
N LEU A 187 -26.83 18.59 40.57
CA LEU A 187 -28.29 18.35 40.58
C LEU A 187 -28.99 18.75 41.90
N GLY A 188 -28.24 18.83 43.00
CA GLY A 188 -28.79 19.12 44.33
C GLY A 188 -29.08 20.61 44.60
N SER A 189 -28.61 21.52 43.75
CA SER A 189 -28.75 22.98 43.91
C SER A 189 -29.77 23.63 42.95
N LEU A 190 -30.57 22.83 42.24
CA LEU A 190 -31.50 23.30 41.21
C LEU A 190 -32.95 23.25 41.70
N ASP A 191 -33.75 24.26 41.34
CA ASP A 191 -35.19 24.32 41.64
C ASP A 191 -35.97 23.12 41.06
N SER A 192 -37.07 22.71 41.70
CA SER A 192 -37.86 21.53 41.30
C SER A 192 -38.32 21.55 39.84
N ASN A 193 -38.59 22.74 39.28
CA ASN A 193 -38.96 22.90 37.87
C ASN A 193 -37.79 22.59 36.92
N ALA A 194 -36.56 22.89 37.32
CA ALA A 194 -35.36 22.58 36.53
C ALA A 194 -35.03 21.07 36.56
N GLN A 195 -35.28 20.40 37.69
CA GLN A 195 -35.13 18.94 37.79
C GLN A 195 -36.13 18.20 36.87
N ILE A 196 -37.39 18.64 36.83
CA ILE A 196 -38.41 18.07 35.92
C ILE A 196 -38.01 18.28 34.45
N ALA A 197 -37.53 19.48 34.09
CA ALA A 197 -37.07 19.76 32.73
C ALA A 197 -35.89 18.86 32.33
N LEU A 198 -34.93 18.62 33.23
CA LEU A 198 -33.79 17.73 32.98
C LEU A 198 -34.22 16.27 32.78
N ILE A 199 -35.19 15.79 33.55
CA ILE A 199 -35.74 14.43 33.39
C ILE A 199 -36.44 14.29 32.03
N ILE A 200 -37.22 15.30 31.61
CA ILE A 200 -37.90 15.28 30.32
C ILE A 200 -36.89 15.30 29.17
N VAL A 201 -35.91 16.20 29.21
CA VAL A 201 -34.86 16.30 28.17
C VAL A 201 -34.01 15.02 28.14
N GLY A 202 -33.63 14.48 29.29
CA GLY A 202 -32.91 13.21 29.40
C GLY A 202 -33.73 12.05 28.83
N GLY A 203 -35.02 11.99 29.14
CA GLY A 203 -35.94 10.99 28.59
C GLY A 203 -36.05 11.05 27.07
N VAL A 204 -36.20 12.25 26.50
CA VAL A 204 -36.24 12.45 25.04
C VAL A 204 -34.93 12.05 24.38
N ALA A 205 -33.78 12.39 24.97
CA ALA A 205 -32.46 12.00 24.46
C ALA A 205 -32.27 10.48 24.46
N VAL A 206 -32.70 9.79 25.52
CA VAL A 206 -32.65 8.33 25.62
C VAL A 206 -33.56 7.68 24.58
N LEU A 207 -34.81 8.15 24.44
CA LEU A 207 -35.75 7.64 23.44
C LEU A 207 -35.25 7.88 22.01
N GLY A 208 -34.65 9.04 21.74
CA GLY A 208 -34.02 9.35 20.46
C GLY A 208 -32.83 8.43 20.17
N GLY A 209 -31.97 8.16 21.16
CA GLY A 209 -30.86 7.22 21.03
C GLY A 209 -31.32 5.79 20.74
N LEU A 210 -32.36 5.33 21.44
CA LEU A 210 -32.98 4.02 21.20
C LEU A 210 -33.62 3.93 19.80
N TYR A 211 -34.24 4.99 19.32
CA TYR A 211 -34.79 5.06 17.97
C TYR A 211 -33.69 4.96 16.90
N VAL A 212 -32.61 5.74 17.03
CA VAL A 212 -31.48 5.69 16.09
C VAL A 212 -30.83 4.30 16.09
N MET A 213 -30.65 3.70 17.27
CA MET A 213 -30.11 2.33 17.39
C MET A 213 -31.01 1.32 16.67
N ARG A 214 -32.33 1.40 16.86
CA ARG A 214 -33.30 0.54 16.18
C ARG A 214 -33.22 0.67 14.66
N GLU A 215 -33.19 1.91 14.14
CA GLU A 215 -33.13 2.14 12.69
C GLU A 215 -31.78 1.68 12.10
N ARG A 216 -30.67 1.81 12.83
CA ARG A 216 -29.38 1.25 12.40
C ARG A 216 -29.39 -0.28 12.35
N LEU A 217 -30.01 -0.95 13.32
CA LEU A 217 -30.12 -2.41 13.30
C LEU A 217 -30.99 -2.92 12.14
N LYS A 218 -32.07 -2.21 11.79
CA LYS A 218 -32.88 -2.53 10.60
C LYS A 218 -32.09 -2.33 9.30
N ALA A 219 -31.42 -1.19 9.14
CA ALA A 219 -30.62 -0.91 7.95
C ALA A 219 -29.49 -1.95 7.75
N TRP A 220 -28.93 -2.49 8.84
CA TRP A 220 -27.97 -3.58 8.80
C TRP A 220 -28.59 -4.91 8.38
N ALA A 221 -29.81 -5.21 8.84
CA ALA A 221 -30.55 -6.41 8.44
C ALA A 221 -31.01 -6.37 6.97
N GLU A 222 -31.21 -5.19 6.40
CA GLU A 222 -31.60 -4.98 4.99
C GLU A 222 -30.41 -4.98 4.01
N GLY A 223 -29.18 -5.20 4.49
CA GLY A 223 -28.00 -5.45 3.65
C GLY A 223 -27.32 -4.20 3.09
N TRP A 224 -27.43 -3.05 3.76
CA TRP A 224 -26.72 -1.84 3.37
C TRP A 224 -25.19 -2.03 3.54
N ARG A 225 -24.42 -1.97 2.43
CA ARG A 225 -22.96 -1.82 2.42
C ARG A 225 -22.58 -0.34 2.48
#